data_AF-A0A1B7NU84-F1
#
_entry.id   AF-A0A1B7NU84-F1
#
_cell.length_a   1.000
_cell.length_b   1.000
_cell.length_c   1.000
_cell.angle_alpha   90.00
_cell.angle_beta   90.00
_cell.angle_gamma   90.00
#
_symmetry.space_group_name_H-M   'P 1'
#
loop_
_entity.id
_entity.type
_entity.pdbx_description
1 polymer ?
#
loop_
_entity_poly.entity_id
_entity_poly.type
_entity_poly.pdbx_seq_one_letter_code
_entity_poly.pdbx_strand_id
1 'polypeptide(L)'
;MTVPPGTHGLDQSYFLFQDNVTTPVTNITLAREFQEYVRQFVTGEMNQEDFPDLSRWPKYGPEETSFNITLDGFEVQKDYWDINRRCQVQNDIFSERNNGA
;
A
#
# COMPACT_ATOMS: atom_id res chain seq x y z
N MET A 1 -2.85 -3.30 -2.55
CA MET A 1 -3.74 -3.51 -1.39
C MET A 1 -4.77 -4.55 -1.75
N THR A 2 -4.95 -5.53 -0.88
CA THR A 2 -5.89 -6.64 -1.06
C THR A 2 -6.97 -6.65 0.02
N VAL A 3 -6.89 -5.75 1.00
CA VAL A 3 -7.96 -5.47 1.95
C VAL A 3 -9.29 -5.19 1.20
N PRO A 4 -10.38 -5.93 1.48
CA PRO A 4 -11.66 -5.72 0.83
C PRO A 4 -12.22 -4.30 1.10
N PRO A 5 -12.86 -3.66 0.12
CA PRO A 5 -13.30 -4.26 -1.16
C PRO A 5 -12.24 -4.28 -2.27
N GLY A 6 -11.01 -3.82 -2.00
CA GLY A 6 -9.88 -3.88 -2.95
C GLY A 6 -10.14 -3.18 -4.29
N THR A 7 -11.13 -2.28 -4.34
CA THR A 7 -11.54 -1.55 -5.54
C THR A 7 -10.92 -0.17 -5.54
N HIS A 8 -10.70 0.39 -6.74
CA HIS A 8 -10.06 1.70 -6.91
C HIS A 8 -10.70 2.79 -6.03
N GLY A 9 -9.86 3.49 -5.27
CA GLY A 9 -10.24 4.62 -4.42
C GLY A 9 -10.75 4.24 -3.03
N LEU A 10 -10.96 2.96 -2.72
CA LEU A 10 -11.50 2.56 -1.40
C LEU A 10 -10.46 2.57 -0.29
N ASP A 11 -9.19 2.54 -0.64
CA ASP A 11 -8.06 2.78 0.25
C ASP A 11 -8.10 4.17 0.91
N GLN A 12 -8.77 5.13 0.29
CA GLN A 12 -9.01 6.46 0.85
C GLN A 12 -9.70 6.41 2.20
N SER A 13 -10.63 5.47 2.40
CA SER A 13 -11.34 5.36 3.69
C SER A 13 -10.42 4.90 4.83
N TYR A 14 -9.32 4.21 4.52
CA TYR A 14 -8.36 3.76 5.52
C TYR A 14 -7.38 4.87 5.90
N PHE A 15 -6.77 5.57 4.94
CA PHE A 15 -5.81 6.63 5.27
C PHE A 15 -6.48 7.95 5.69
N LEU A 16 -7.73 8.20 5.31
CA LEU A 16 -8.55 9.33 5.77
C LEU A 16 -9.52 8.95 6.89
N PHE A 17 -9.30 7.83 7.58
CA PHE A 17 -10.24 7.33 8.56
C PHE A 17 -10.53 8.34 9.68
N GLN A 18 -11.79 8.77 9.78
CA GLN A 18 -12.29 9.65 10.82
C GLN A 18 -13.11 8.84 11.84
N ASP A 19 -14.09 8.10 11.33
CA ASP A 19 -14.98 7.23 12.08
C ASP A 19 -15.68 6.25 11.12
N ASN A 20 -16.34 5.22 11.66
CA ASN A 20 -16.95 4.17 10.84
C ASN A 20 -18.31 4.57 10.20
N VAL A 21 -18.75 5.82 10.38
CA VAL A 21 -19.94 6.39 9.74
C VAL A 21 -19.54 7.22 8.53
N THR A 22 -18.55 8.09 8.68
CA THR A 22 -18.06 9.01 7.65
C THR A 22 -17.13 8.30 6.66
N THR A 23 -16.26 7.43 7.17
CA THR A 23 -15.24 6.70 6.40
C THR A 23 -15.29 5.23 6.78
N PRO A 24 -16.29 4.48 6.27
CA PRO A 24 -16.51 3.11 6.69
C PRO A 24 -15.34 2.21 6.29
N VAL A 25 -14.85 1.41 7.24
CA VAL A 25 -13.76 0.45 7.05
C VAL A 25 -14.11 -0.88 7.72
N THR A 26 -13.58 -1.97 7.17
CA THR A 26 -13.79 -3.31 7.73
C THR A 26 -12.97 -3.54 9.02
N ASN A 27 -11.84 -2.83 9.17
CA ASN A 27 -10.93 -2.96 10.31
C ASN A 27 -10.43 -1.57 10.74
N ILE A 28 -10.88 -1.09 11.91
CA ILE A 28 -10.52 0.22 12.47
C ILE A 28 -9.06 0.26 12.91
N THR A 29 -8.54 -0.83 13.49
CA THR A 29 -7.14 -0.93 13.91
C THR A 29 -6.22 -0.75 12.71
N LEU A 30 -6.52 -1.46 11.62
CA LEU A 30 -5.77 -1.35 10.37
C LEU A 30 -5.78 0.07 9.79
N ALA A 31 -6.92 0.76 9.87
CA ALA A 31 -7.02 2.14 9.42
C ALA A 31 -6.11 3.08 10.24
N ARG A 32 -6.07 2.90 11.56
CA ARG A 32 -5.18 3.67 12.45
C ARG A 32 -3.70 3.38 12.17
N GLU A 33 -3.34 2.12 11.98
CA GLU A 33 -1.97 1.73 11.61
C GLU A 33 -1.57 2.31 10.25
N PHE A 34 -2.49 2.34 9.27
CA PHE A 34 -2.22 2.97 7.98
C PHE A 34 -2.02 4.48 8.14
N GLN A 35 -2.84 5.17 8.95
CA GLN A 35 -2.63 6.58 9.25
C GLN A 35 -1.27 6.86 9.88
N GLU A 36 -0.80 5.98 10.76
CA GLU A 36 0.52 6.08 11.35
C GLU A 36 1.63 5.91 10.31
N TYR A 37 1.50 4.98 9.36
CA TYR A 37 2.43 4.88 8.23
C TYR A 37 2.46 6.14 7.36
N VAL A 38 1.30 6.74 7.06
CA VAL A 38 1.23 7.99 6.30
C VAL A 38 1.91 9.12 7.07
N ARG A 39 1.67 9.21 8.38
CA ARG A 39 2.32 10.19 9.24
C ARG A 39 3.84 10.05 9.19
N GLN A 40 4.37 8.84 9.40
CA GLN A 40 5.82 8.58 9.34
C GLN A 40 6.43 8.93 7.98
N PHE A 41 5.72 8.64 6.89
CA PHE A 41 6.19 8.99 5.54
C PHE A 41 6.30 10.51 5.37
N VAL A 42 5.33 11.27 5.88
CA VAL A 42 5.28 12.73 5.77
C VAL A 42 6.27 13.41 6.72
N THR A 43 6.38 12.95 7.96
CA THR A 43 7.18 13.60 9.00
C THR A 43 8.62 13.09 9.08
N GLY A 44 8.87 11.86 8.63
CA GLY A 44 10.14 11.15 8.83
C GLY A 44 10.39 10.71 10.27
N GLU A 45 9.39 10.82 11.15
CA GLU A 45 9.50 10.41 12.56
C GLU A 45 9.34 8.90 12.75
N MET A 46 9.71 8.40 13.94
CA MET A 46 9.45 7.01 14.35
C MET A 46 7.98 6.81 14.75
N ASN A 47 7.59 5.55 14.96
CA ASN A 47 6.27 5.18 15.46
C ASN A 47 5.87 5.98 16.71
N GLN A 48 4.61 6.39 16.81
CA GLN A 48 4.06 6.87 18.07
C GLN A 48 4.01 5.74 19.12
N GLU A 49 3.96 6.10 20.40
CA GLU A 49 3.90 5.14 21.52
C GLU A 49 2.73 4.17 21.43
N ASP A 50 1.62 4.57 20.81
CA ASP A 50 0.43 3.74 20.59
C ASP A 50 0.63 2.66 19.50
N PHE A 51 1.75 2.69 18.76
CA PHE A 51 2.07 1.75 17.68
C PHE A 51 3.47 1.13 17.83
N PRO A 52 3.82 0.58 19.00
CA PRO A 52 5.20 0.18 19.30
C PRO A 52 5.69 -0.98 18.42
N ASP A 53 4.77 -1.85 18.00
CA ASP A 53 5.06 -3.06 17.22
C ASP A 53 4.84 -2.89 15.72
N LEU A 54 4.49 -1.67 15.26
CA LEU A 54 4.22 -1.44 13.86
C LEU A 54 5.53 -1.54 13.05
N SER A 55 5.60 -2.53 12.17
CA SER A 55 6.80 -2.81 11.39
C SER A 55 7.23 -1.60 10.56
N ARG A 56 8.53 -1.39 10.35
CA ARG A 56 9.00 -0.25 9.54
C ARG A 56 8.62 -0.44 8.08
N TRP A 57 8.07 0.59 7.44
CA TRP A 57 7.87 0.59 5.99
C TRP A 57 9.23 0.50 5.27
N PRO A 58 9.52 -0.60 4.53
CA PRO A 58 10.79 -0.75 3.84
C PRO A 58 10.94 0.28 2.71
N LYS A 59 12.18 0.71 2.47
CA LYS A 59 12.49 1.50 1.26
C LYS A 59 12.40 0.59 0.04
N TYR A 60 11.79 1.11 -1.02
CA TYR A 60 11.83 0.45 -2.32
C TYR A 60 13.28 0.35 -2.81
N GLY A 61 13.68 -0.82 -3.31
CA GLY A 61 15.07 -1.12 -3.68
C GLY A 61 15.17 -2.40 -4.52
N PRO A 62 16.37 -2.91 -4.83
CA PRO A 62 16.59 -3.96 -5.85
C PRO A 62 15.86 -5.30 -5.63
N GLU A 63 15.43 -5.60 -4.41
CA GLU A 63 14.59 -6.78 -4.10
C GLU A 63 13.08 -6.49 -4.17
N GLU A 64 12.73 -5.31 -4.70
CA GLU A 64 11.42 -4.74 -5.04
C GLU A 64 10.25 -5.41 -4.31
N THR A 65 10.14 -5.11 -3.02
CA THR A 65 8.98 -5.49 -2.22
C THR A 65 7.98 -4.34 -2.18
N SER A 66 6.73 -4.69 -2.46
CA SER A 66 5.55 -3.86 -2.24
C SER A 66 5.05 -4.04 -0.81
N PHE A 67 4.37 -3.01 -0.32
CA PHE A 67 3.65 -3.06 0.96
C PHE A 67 2.20 -3.42 0.66
N ASN A 68 1.82 -4.68 0.90
CA ASN A 68 0.45 -5.14 0.73
C ASN A 68 -0.32 -4.94 2.04
N ILE A 69 -1.46 -4.26 1.94
CA ILE A 69 -2.39 -4.07 3.05
C ILE A 69 -3.51 -5.11 2.90
N THR A 70 -3.58 -6.03 3.86
CA THR A 70 -4.56 -7.12 3.95
C THR A 70 -5.49 -6.90 5.15
N LEU A 71 -6.49 -7.76 5.37
CA LEU A 71 -7.31 -7.68 6.58
C LEU A 71 -6.52 -8.04 7.86
N ASP A 72 -5.52 -8.89 7.70
CA ASP A 72 -4.69 -9.42 8.79
C ASP A 72 -3.50 -8.49 9.12
N GLY A 73 -3.32 -7.42 8.34
CA GLY A 73 -2.30 -6.41 8.59
C GLY A 73 -1.47 -6.09 7.35
N PHE A 74 -0.22 -5.72 7.59
CA PHE A 74 0.71 -5.30 6.55
C PHE A 74 1.68 -6.41 6.22
N GLU A 75 1.81 -6.70 4.92
CA GLU A 75 2.65 -7.75 4.39
C GLU A 75 3.65 -7.17 3.41
N VAL A 76 4.95 -7.42 3.66
CA VAL A 76 6.02 -7.08 2.73
C VAL A 76 6.16 -8.24 1.75
N GLN A 77 5.81 -8.00 0.48
CA GLN A 77 5.84 -9.03 -0.55
C GLN A 77 6.17 -8.43 -1.92
N LYS A 78 6.71 -9.23 -2.83
CA LYS A 78 6.89 -8.78 -4.23
C LYS A 78 5.54 -8.45 -4.86
N ASP A 79 5.52 -7.44 -5.72
CA ASP A 79 4.29 -7.01 -6.39
C ASP A 79 3.75 -8.14 -7.28
N TYR A 80 2.44 -8.42 -7.17
CA TYR A 80 1.81 -9.50 -7.92
C TYR A 80 1.93 -9.29 -9.43
N TRP A 81 1.81 -8.05 -9.91
CA TRP A 81 1.87 -7.72 -11.33
C TRP A 81 3.29 -7.83 -11.87
N ASP A 82 4.29 -7.49 -11.06
CA ASP A 82 5.69 -7.71 -11.38
C ASP A 82 6.03 -9.21 -11.49
N ILE A 83 5.68 -10.02 -10.48
CA ILE A 83 5.89 -11.48 -10.49
C ILE A 83 5.24 -12.12 -11.72
N ASN A 84 4.04 -11.67 -12.10
CA ASN A 84 3.30 -12.20 -13.24
C ASN A 84 3.68 -11.53 -14.58
N ARG A 85 4.79 -10.78 -14.61
CA ARG A 85 5.37 -10.13 -15.80
C ARG A 85 4.42 -9.17 -16.51
N ARG A 86 3.37 -8.69 -15.83
CA ARG A 86 2.40 -7.75 -16.41
C ARG A 86 3.01 -6.38 -16.66
N CYS A 87 3.88 -5.93 -15.76
CA CYS A 87 4.65 -4.69 -15.92
C CYS A 87 5.63 -4.81 -17.09
N GLN A 88 6.35 -5.93 -17.18
CA GLN A 88 7.26 -6.20 -18.30
C GLN A 88 6.53 -6.16 -19.65
N VAL A 89 5.40 -6.89 -19.79
CA VAL A 89 4.64 -6.92 -21.05
C VAL A 89 4.16 -5.53 -21.44
N GLN A 90 3.70 -4.72 -20.49
CA GLN A 90 3.32 -3.33 -20.78
C GLN A 90 4.51 -2.48 -21.22
N ASN A 91 5.65 -2.61 -20.54
CA ASN A 91 6.88 -1.91 -20.92
C ASN A 91 7.35 -2.31 -22.31
N ASP A 92 7.27 -3.59 -22.67
CA ASP A 92 7.64 -4.08 -24.01
C ASP A 92 6.74 -3.43 -25.08
N ILE A 93 5.43 -3.32 -24.83
CA ILE A 93 4.49 -2.63 -25.73
C ILE A 93 4.84 -1.15 -25.85
N PHE A 94 5.09 -0.46 -24.74
CA PHE A 94 5.44 0.96 -24.76
C PHE A 94 6.81 1.24 -25.37
N SER A 95 7.73 0.27 -25.35
CA SER A 95 9.08 0.40 -25.90
C SER A 95 9.16 0.02 -27.38
N GLU A 96 8.09 -0.53 -27.94
CA GLU A 96 8.02 -0.91 -29.34
C GLU A 96 7.96 0.34 -30.23
N ARG A 97 8.93 0.47 -31.14
CA ARG A 97 9.10 1.64 -32.01
C ARG A 97 7.86 1.94 -32.87
N ASN A 98 7.16 0.90 -33.29
CA ASN A 98 5.94 1.05 -34.11
C ASN A 98 4.75 1.63 -33.31
N ASN A 99 4.84 1.65 -31.98
CA ASN A 99 3.84 2.25 -31.10
C ASN A 99 4.15 3.72 -30.76
N GLY A 100 5.17 4.32 -31.40
CA GLY A 100 5.50 5.75 -31.26
C GLY A 100 6.53 6.06 -30.17
N ALA A 101 7.29 5.06 -29.73
CA ALA A 101 8.42 5.19 -28.81
C ALA A 101 9.69 5.77 -29.45
#